data_AF-A0A7Y4TH77-F1
#
_entry.id   AF-A0A7Y4TH77-F1
#
_cell.length_a   1.000
_cell.length_b   1.000
_cell.length_c   1.000
_cell.angle_alpha   90.00
_cell.angle_beta   90.00
_cell.angle_gamma   90.00
#
_symmetry.space_group_name_H-M   'P 1'
#
loop_
_entity.id
_entity.type
_entity.pdbx_description
1 polymer ?
#
loop_
_entity_poly.entity_id
_entity_poly.type
_entity_poly.pdbx_seq_one_letter_code
_entity_poly.pdbx_strand_id
1 'polypeptide(L)'
;MPGDGERATAAIRQLGVSLHELIAVDGPQVTAIGGAQQIDVGGAQTITVGGQQSTAIGAGQSVAVGVDRSVSVGRSRAVTIGRDDALHVGNDLAITVGRRLVVQASHELLLQVGAASIVLRANGDIQIRGRRITIKGSQDIHLKGSRVHTN
;
A
#
# COMPACT_ATOMS: atom_id res chain seq x y z
N MET A 1 -20.59 -22.12 40.75
CA MET A 1 -19.83 -21.20 41.61
C MET A 1 -19.16 -20.17 40.70
N PRO A 2 -19.69 -18.96 40.54
CA PRO A 2 -19.00 -17.90 39.82
C PRO A 2 -17.86 -17.39 40.72
N GLY A 3 -16.62 -17.58 40.28
CA GLY A 3 -15.44 -17.07 40.97
C GLY A 3 -15.35 -15.57 40.74
N ASP A 4 -15.38 -14.84 41.85
CA ASP A 4 -15.37 -13.39 41.92
C ASP A 4 -14.18 -12.79 41.16
N GLY A 5 -14.49 -12.14 40.03
CA GLY A 5 -13.57 -11.25 39.35
C GLY A 5 -13.34 -10.03 40.22
N GLU A 6 -12.37 -10.14 41.12
CA GLU A 6 -11.86 -9.05 41.94
C GLU A 6 -11.45 -7.88 41.04
N ARG A 7 -12.31 -6.86 40.97
CA ARG A 7 -12.00 -5.59 40.33
C ARG A 7 -11.03 -4.83 41.22
N ALA A 8 -9.74 -5.04 40.99
CA ALA A 8 -8.68 -4.22 41.57
C ALA A 8 -8.58 -2.86 40.84
N THR A 9 -9.06 -1.85 41.55
CA THR A 9 -8.63 -0.45 41.71
C THR A 9 -7.45 0.07 40.88
N ALA A 10 -7.55 1.34 40.46
CA ALA A 10 -6.54 2.12 39.74
C ALA A 10 -5.21 2.28 40.52
N ALA A 11 -4.29 1.33 40.35
CA ALA A 11 -2.89 1.43 40.77
C ALA A 11 -1.96 1.09 39.59
N ILE A 12 -0.85 1.81 39.45
CA ILE A 12 0.19 1.49 38.46
C ILE A 12 0.92 0.22 38.92
N ARG A 13 0.85 -0.86 38.14
CA ARG A 13 1.66 -2.07 38.36
C ARG A 13 2.91 -2.00 37.48
N GLN A 14 4.08 -1.82 38.10
CA GLN A 14 5.37 -1.85 37.42
C GLN A 14 6.05 -3.20 37.66
N LEU A 15 6.40 -3.90 36.59
CA LEU A 15 7.22 -5.11 36.62
C LEU A 15 8.53 -4.80 35.89
N GLY A 16 9.66 -5.09 36.50
CA GLY A 16 10.99 -4.88 35.92
C GLY A 16 11.71 -6.21 35.76
N VAL A 17 12.19 -6.49 34.56
CA VAL A 17 13.04 -7.64 34.26
C VAL A 17 14.36 -7.12 33.70
N SER A 18 15.47 -7.47 34.35
CA SER A 18 16.79 -6.91 34.01
C SER A 18 17.56 -7.69 32.94
N LEU A 19 17.05 -8.85 32.51
CA LEU A 19 17.74 -9.74 31.56
C LEU A 19 16.78 -10.29 30.49
N HIS A 20 16.09 -11.40 30.78
CA HIS A 20 15.23 -12.09 29.84
C HIS A 20 13.90 -12.42 30.49
N GLU A 21 12.82 -12.22 29.73
CA GLU A 21 11.47 -12.61 30.11
C GLU A 21 10.90 -13.53 29.03
N LEU A 22 10.43 -14.71 29.44
CA LEU A 22 9.68 -15.62 28.58
C LEU A 22 8.25 -15.71 29.11
N ILE A 23 7.29 -15.37 28.25
CA ILE A 23 5.87 -15.55 28.52
C ILE A 23 5.36 -16.61 27.57
N ALA A 24 5.01 -17.78 28.10
CA ALA A 24 4.36 -18.85 27.36
C ALA A 24 2.88 -18.90 27.74
N VAL A 25 2.01 -18.96 26.73
CA VAL A 25 0.56 -19.12 26.91
C VAL A 25 0.13 -20.28 26.00
N ASP A 26 -0.29 -21.39 26.59
CA ASP A 26 -0.67 -22.60 25.84
C ASP A 26 -2.09 -22.52 25.26
N GLY A 27 -2.88 -21.55 25.74
CA GLY A 27 -4.26 -21.30 25.32
C GLY A 27 -4.45 -19.96 24.60
N PRO A 28 -5.72 -19.58 24.32
CA PRO A 28 -6.03 -18.27 23.77
C PRO A 28 -5.63 -17.15 24.73
N GLN A 29 -4.99 -16.11 24.20
CA GLN A 29 -4.70 -14.89 24.93
C GLN A 29 -5.62 -13.76 24.46
N VAL A 30 -6.20 -13.02 25.40
CA VAL A 30 -6.96 -11.79 25.13
C VAL A 30 -6.34 -10.66 25.96
N THR A 31 -5.97 -9.57 25.29
CA THR A 31 -5.48 -8.35 25.92
C THR A 31 -6.43 -7.21 25.60
N ALA A 32 -7.05 -6.61 26.61
CA ALA A 32 -7.93 -5.47 26.47
C ALA A 32 -7.30 -4.24 27.15
N ILE A 33 -7.19 -3.14 26.40
CA ILE A 33 -6.63 -1.88 26.89
C ILE A 33 -7.69 -0.81 26.65
N GLY A 34 -8.21 -0.23 27.73
CA GLY A 34 -9.24 0.81 27.66
C GLY A 34 -8.69 2.21 27.38
N GLY A 35 -7.37 2.39 27.44
CA GLY A 35 -6.68 3.64 27.17
C GLY A 35 -5.68 3.53 26.02
N ALA A 36 -4.70 4.43 26.00
CA ALA A 36 -3.60 4.37 25.04
C ALA A 36 -2.64 3.21 25.36
N GLN A 37 -2.06 2.62 24.32
CA GLN A 37 -0.97 1.66 24.43
C GLN A 37 0.25 2.21 23.69
N GLN A 38 1.40 2.21 24.37
CA GLN A 38 2.70 2.48 23.78
C GLN A 38 3.58 1.24 23.95
N ILE A 39 4.29 0.86 22.90
CA ILE A 39 5.25 -0.25 22.90
C ILE A 39 6.55 0.29 22.34
N ASP A 40 7.57 0.39 23.19
CA ASP A 40 8.91 0.80 22.80
C ASP A 40 9.82 -0.42 22.80
N VAL A 41 10.41 -0.71 21.64
CA VAL A 41 11.37 -1.81 21.47
C VAL A 41 12.70 -1.19 21.06
N GLY A 42 13.71 -1.26 21.94
CA GLY A 42 15.04 -0.72 21.67
C GLY A 42 15.90 -1.58 20.74
N GLY A 43 15.48 -2.81 20.48
CA GLY A 43 16.16 -3.77 19.60
C GLY A 43 15.29 -4.22 18.42
N ALA A 44 15.59 -5.39 17.88
CA ALA A 44 14.79 -5.99 16.82
C ALA A 44 13.46 -6.55 17.35
N GLN A 45 12.41 -6.45 16.56
CA GLN A 45 11.11 -7.08 16.82
C GLN A 45 10.75 -8.02 15.67
N THR A 46 10.46 -9.28 16.00
CA THR A 46 9.95 -10.27 15.06
C THR A 46 8.57 -10.72 15.51
N ILE A 47 7.61 -10.71 14.58
CA ILE A 47 6.26 -11.22 14.81
C ILE A 47 6.01 -12.34 13.81
N THR A 48 5.74 -13.54 14.32
CA THR A 48 5.39 -14.70 13.50
C THR A 48 3.96 -15.09 13.82
N VAL A 49 3.11 -15.15 12.80
CA VAL A 49 1.73 -15.61 12.91
C VAL A 49 1.59 -16.85 12.04
N GLY A 50 1.32 -18.01 12.66
CA GLY A 50 1.12 -19.27 11.93
C GLY A 50 -0.24 -19.37 11.25
N GLY A 51 -1.21 -18.55 11.68
CA GLY A 51 -2.56 -18.48 11.14
C GLY A 51 -2.83 -17.17 10.39
N GLN A 52 -4.05 -16.65 10.55
CA GLN A 52 -4.46 -15.38 9.96
C GLN A 52 -4.17 -14.22 10.93
N GLN A 53 -3.81 -13.06 10.38
CA GLN A 53 -3.70 -11.80 11.11
C GLN A 53 -4.70 -10.80 10.53
N SER A 54 -5.50 -10.18 11.40
CA SER A 54 -6.42 -9.09 11.05
C SER A 54 -6.12 -7.87 11.90
N THR A 55 -6.13 -6.69 11.29
CA THR A 55 -5.90 -5.42 11.96
C THR A 55 -7.02 -4.47 11.56
N ALA A 56 -7.79 -3.99 12.54
CA ALA A 56 -8.82 -2.98 12.35
C ALA A 56 -8.39 -1.67 13.02
N ILE A 57 -8.32 -0.59 12.25
CA ILE A 57 -7.97 0.74 12.74
C ILE A 57 -9.19 1.64 12.57
N GLY A 58 -9.70 2.21 13.67
CA GLY A 58 -10.92 3.03 13.64
C GLY A 58 -10.72 4.47 13.16
N ALA A 59 -9.47 4.96 13.12
CA ALA A 59 -9.12 6.32 12.73
C ALA A 59 -7.95 6.29 11.72
N GLY A 60 -6.82 6.92 12.07
CA GLY A 60 -5.63 6.97 11.21
C GLY A 60 -4.59 5.91 11.55
N GLN A 61 -3.82 5.51 10.54
CA GLN A 61 -2.59 4.73 10.70
C GLN A 61 -1.44 5.47 10.02
N SER A 62 -0.29 5.54 10.67
CA SER A 62 0.94 6.06 10.10
C SER A 62 2.05 5.04 10.31
N VAL A 63 2.89 4.85 9.30
CA VAL A 63 4.04 3.94 9.34
C VAL A 63 5.24 4.70 8.82
N ALA A 64 6.25 4.87 9.67
CA ALA A 64 7.53 5.44 9.30
C ALA A 64 8.59 4.34 9.30
N VAL A 65 9.37 4.26 8.22
CA VAL A 65 10.48 3.31 8.07
C VAL A 65 11.72 4.10 7.72
N GLY A 66 12.79 3.94 8.50
CA GLY A 66 13.99 4.78 8.37
C GLY A 66 14.95 4.38 7.26
N VAL A 67 14.94 3.10 6.85
CA VAL A 67 15.86 2.57 5.82
C VAL A 67 15.05 1.89 4.72
N ASP A 68 14.69 0.61 4.90
CA ASP A 68 14.07 -0.20 3.84
C ASP A 68 12.76 -0.85 4.29
N ARG A 69 11.79 -0.90 3.36
CA ARG A 69 10.56 -1.69 3.52
C ARG A 69 10.40 -2.68 2.37
N SER A 70 10.47 -3.97 2.68
CA SER A 70 10.13 -5.05 1.76
C SER A 70 8.79 -5.70 2.13
N VAL A 71 8.01 -6.08 1.11
CA VAL A 71 6.73 -6.79 1.24
C VAL A 71 6.68 -7.91 0.21
N SER A 72 6.52 -9.15 0.67
CA SER A 72 6.30 -10.32 -0.18
C SER A 72 4.92 -10.90 0.09
N VAL A 73 4.18 -11.18 -0.99
CA VAL A 73 2.83 -11.74 -0.93
C VAL A 73 2.79 -12.98 -1.82
N GLY A 74 2.57 -14.15 -1.23
CA GLY A 74 2.69 -15.42 -1.95
C GLY A 74 1.54 -15.74 -2.93
N ARG A 75 0.37 -15.09 -2.79
CA ARG A 75 -0.81 -15.36 -3.63
C ARG A 75 -1.40 -14.11 -4.27
N SER A 76 -2.08 -13.28 -3.50
CA SER A 76 -2.82 -12.12 -4.02
C SER A 76 -2.80 -10.95 -3.07
N ARG A 77 -2.71 -9.74 -3.62
CA ARG A 77 -2.87 -8.47 -2.92
C ARG A 77 -4.05 -7.72 -3.54
N ALA A 78 -4.97 -7.27 -2.69
CA ALA A 78 -6.07 -6.38 -3.07
C ALA A 78 -6.01 -5.14 -2.18
N VAL A 79 -6.21 -3.96 -2.77
CA VAL A 79 -6.22 -2.67 -2.09
C VAL A 79 -7.43 -1.89 -2.58
N THR A 80 -8.25 -1.41 -1.65
CA THR A 80 -9.39 -0.54 -1.94
C THR A 80 -9.18 0.77 -1.21
N ILE A 81 -9.16 1.86 -1.96
CA ILE A 81 -8.99 3.22 -1.43
C ILE A 81 -10.30 3.97 -1.65
N GLY A 82 -10.87 4.53 -0.58
CA GLY A 82 -12.19 5.17 -0.63
C GLY A 82 -12.17 6.61 -1.16
N ARG A 83 -11.01 7.28 -1.15
CA ARG A 83 -10.85 8.66 -1.64
C ARG A 83 -9.64 8.76 -2.56
N ASP A 84 -8.48 9.10 -2.02
CA ASP A 84 -7.27 9.42 -2.80
C ASP A 84 -6.11 8.48 -2.43
N ASP A 85 -5.35 8.06 -3.44
CA ASP A 85 -4.09 7.33 -3.29
C ASP A 85 -2.97 8.13 -3.98
N ALA A 86 -1.93 8.47 -3.24
CA ALA A 86 -0.82 9.29 -3.72
C ALA A 86 0.50 8.58 -3.46
N LEU A 87 1.27 8.34 -4.53
CA LEU A 87 2.58 7.71 -4.47
C LEU A 87 3.66 8.72 -4.90
N HIS A 88 4.56 9.05 -3.99
CA HIS A 88 5.74 9.84 -4.26
C HIS A 88 6.99 8.95 -4.19
N VAL A 89 7.80 8.97 -5.26
CA VAL A 89 9.03 8.20 -5.37
C VAL A 89 10.16 9.15 -5.74
N GLY A 90 11.24 9.17 -4.95
CA GLY A 90 12.33 10.14 -5.12
C GLY A 90 13.24 9.85 -6.30
N ASN A 91 13.41 8.57 -6.67
CA ASN A 91 14.27 8.13 -7.76
C ASN A 91 13.44 7.43 -8.84
N ASP A 92 13.35 6.10 -8.81
CA ASP A 92 12.73 5.30 -9.87
C ASP A 92 11.54 4.48 -9.38
N LEU A 93 10.46 4.47 -10.17
CA LEU A 93 9.35 3.53 -10.02
C LEU A 93 9.39 2.50 -11.15
N ALA A 94 9.62 1.23 -10.79
CA ALA A 94 9.56 0.11 -11.73
C ALA A 94 8.32 -0.76 -11.47
N ILE A 95 7.56 -1.06 -12.54
CA ILE A 95 6.38 -1.91 -12.49
C ILE A 95 6.54 -3.03 -13.53
N THR A 96 6.69 -4.27 -13.06
CA THR A 96 6.78 -5.46 -13.92
C THR A 96 5.56 -6.34 -13.70
N VAL A 97 4.83 -6.65 -14.79
CA VAL A 97 3.62 -7.47 -14.73
C VAL A 97 3.74 -8.62 -15.72
N GLY A 98 3.69 -9.86 -15.22
CA GLY A 98 3.97 -11.06 -16.03
C GLY A 98 2.90 -11.43 -17.06
N ARG A 99 1.67 -10.90 -16.96
CA ARG A 99 0.58 -11.24 -17.90
C ARG A 99 -0.14 -10.03 -18.47
N ARG A 100 -0.81 -9.23 -17.65
CA ARG A 100 -1.62 -8.09 -18.11
C ARG A 100 -1.65 -6.98 -17.08
N LEU A 101 -1.24 -5.79 -17.48
CA LEU A 101 -1.49 -4.54 -16.76
C LEU A 101 -2.77 -3.89 -17.31
N VAL A 102 -3.65 -3.46 -16.41
CA VAL A 102 -4.86 -2.71 -16.73
C VAL A 102 -4.82 -1.42 -15.92
N VAL A 103 -4.90 -0.28 -16.61
CA VAL A 103 -5.04 1.05 -16.00
C VAL A 103 -6.34 1.64 -16.52
N GLN A 104 -7.27 1.91 -15.62
CA GLN A 104 -8.59 2.44 -15.94
C GLN A 104 -8.85 3.70 -15.14
N ALA A 105 -9.30 4.74 -15.83
CA ALA A 105 -9.73 5.99 -15.24
C ALA A 105 -11.10 6.36 -15.84
N SER A 106 -11.99 6.93 -15.02
CA SER A 106 -13.35 7.27 -15.45
C SER A 106 -13.42 8.56 -16.26
N HIS A 107 -12.46 9.47 -16.10
CA HIS A 107 -12.48 10.81 -16.72
C HIS A 107 -11.29 11.05 -17.64
N GLU A 108 -10.07 10.90 -17.12
CA GLU A 108 -8.84 11.18 -17.86
C GLU A 108 -7.70 10.25 -17.40
N LEU A 109 -6.86 9.81 -18.34
CA LEU A 109 -5.57 9.20 -18.07
C LEU A 109 -4.48 10.07 -18.72
N LEU A 110 -3.65 10.71 -17.88
CA LEU A 110 -2.52 11.55 -18.27
C LEU A 110 -1.20 10.83 -17.96
N LEU A 111 -0.36 10.67 -18.98
CA LEU A 111 1.04 10.28 -18.83
C LEU A 111 1.90 11.48 -19.23
N GLN A 112 2.60 12.08 -18.27
CA GLN A 112 3.36 13.32 -18.49
C GLN A 112 4.83 13.15 -18.12
N VAL A 113 5.71 13.67 -18.99
CA VAL A 113 7.15 13.79 -18.74
C VAL A 113 7.60 15.17 -19.22
N GLY A 114 7.82 16.10 -18.28
CA GLY A 114 8.08 17.50 -18.61
C GLY A 114 6.99 18.07 -19.52
N ALA A 115 7.37 18.49 -20.73
CA ALA A 115 6.46 19.04 -21.75
C ALA A 115 5.83 17.99 -22.68
N ALA A 116 6.25 16.72 -22.61
CA ALA A 116 5.65 15.64 -23.39
C ALA A 116 4.47 15.03 -22.63
N SER A 117 3.41 14.67 -23.34
CA SER A 117 2.20 14.10 -22.73
C SER A 117 1.46 13.14 -23.64
N ILE A 118 0.85 12.12 -23.04
CA ILE A 118 -0.21 11.31 -23.64
C ILE A 118 -1.45 11.48 -22.77
N VAL A 119 -2.59 11.85 -23.37
CA VAL A 119 -3.85 12.05 -22.66
C VAL A 119 -4.95 11.23 -23.33
N LEU A 120 -5.64 10.40 -22.56
CA LEU A 120 -6.87 9.71 -22.97
C LEU A 120 -8.03 10.30 -22.17
N ARG A 121 -9.11 10.70 -22.83
CA ARG A 121 -10.29 11.31 -22.20
C ARG A 121 -11.52 10.41 -22.34
N ALA A 122 -12.46 10.54 -21.42
CA ALA A 122 -13.73 9.80 -21.43
C ALA A 122 -14.59 10.01 -22.69
N ASN A 123 -14.42 11.15 -23.40
CA ASN A 123 -15.11 11.43 -24.66
C ASN A 123 -14.50 10.70 -25.87
N GLY A 124 -13.43 9.92 -25.69
CA GLY A 124 -12.73 9.20 -26.75
C GLY A 124 -11.55 9.96 -27.37
N ASP A 125 -11.29 11.22 -26.97
CA ASP A 125 -10.14 11.96 -27.46
C ASP A 125 -8.83 11.34 -26.94
N ILE A 126 -7.88 11.16 -27.86
CA ILE A 126 -6.51 10.75 -27.55
C ILE A 126 -5.57 11.83 -28.08
N GLN A 127 -4.74 12.40 -27.20
CA GLN A 127 -3.76 13.41 -27.54
C GLN A 127 -2.36 12.90 -27.24
N ILE A 128 -1.45 12.96 -28.23
CA ILE A 128 -0.04 12.62 -28.08
C ILE A 128 0.76 13.87 -28.45
N ARG A 129 1.53 14.41 -27.51
CA ARG A 129 2.29 15.65 -27.67
C ARG A 129 3.76 15.44 -27.32
N GLY A 130 4.63 15.99 -28.16
CA GLY A 130 6.08 16.04 -27.94
C GLY A 130 6.77 16.80 -29.07
N ARG A 131 8.02 17.22 -28.85
CA ARG A 131 8.84 17.95 -29.86
C ARG A 131 9.04 17.15 -31.16
N ARG A 132 9.17 15.83 -31.03
CA ARG A 132 9.30 14.88 -32.14
C ARG A 132 8.59 13.59 -31.74
N ILE A 133 7.71 13.10 -32.60
CA ILE A 133 7.06 11.80 -32.44
C ILE A 133 7.60 10.91 -33.57
N THR A 134 8.27 9.82 -33.20
CA THR A 134 8.82 8.84 -34.15
C THR A 134 7.97 7.59 -34.07
N ILE A 135 7.36 7.18 -35.20
CA ILE A 135 6.59 5.94 -35.30
C ILE A 135 7.29 5.04 -36.33
N LYS A 136 7.71 3.85 -35.92
CA LYS A 136 8.37 2.85 -36.78
C LYS A 136 7.66 1.51 -36.61
N GLY A 137 7.08 0.99 -37.69
CA GLY A 137 6.57 -0.38 -37.75
C GLY A 137 7.63 -1.29 -38.39
N SER A 138 7.75 -2.53 -37.90
CA SER A 138 8.59 -3.56 -38.54
C SER A 138 7.85 -4.32 -39.64
N GLN A 139 6.52 -4.29 -39.63
CA GLN A 139 5.65 -4.81 -40.68
C GLN A 139 4.88 -3.63 -41.29
N ASP A 140 3.72 -3.28 -40.74
CA ASP A 140 2.89 -2.19 -41.28
C ASP A 140 2.55 -1.14 -40.22
N ILE A 141 2.27 0.08 -40.68
CA ILE A 141 1.61 1.14 -39.90
C ILE A 141 0.26 1.44 -40.58
N HIS A 142 -0.84 1.04 -39.96
CA HIS A 142 -2.19 1.32 -40.47
C HIS A 142 -2.80 2.55 -39.78
N LEU A 143 -2.92 3.65 -40.52
CA LEU A 143 -3.55 4.89 -40.05
C LEU A 143 -4.86 5.10 -40.83
N LYS A 144 -5.98 5.06 -40.13
CA LYS A 144 -7.31 5.27 -40.72
C LYS A 144 -8.09 6.29 -39.89
N GLY A 145 -8.75 7.19 -40.59
CA GLY A 145 -9.70 8.16 -40.04
C GLY A 145 -10.57 8.67 -41.17
N SER A 146 -11.73 9.22 -40.87
CA SER A 146 -12.57 9.87 -41.90
C SER A 146 -11.84 11.01 -42.59
N ARG A 147 -10.86 11.64 -41.91
CA ARG A 147 -9.87 12.57 -42.46
C ARG A 147 -8.53 12.38 -41.75
N VAL A 148 -7.44 12.48 -42.51
CA VAL A 148 -6.06 12.54 -41.99
C VAL A 148 -5.42 13.81 -42.53
N HIS A 149 -5.02 14.71 -41.63
CA HIS A 149 -4.33 15.95 -41.98
C HIS A 149 -2.83 15.77 -41.72
N THR A 150 -2.00 16.07 -42.72
CA THR A 150 -0.54 16.12 -42.63
C THR A 150 -0.09 17.44 -43.25
N ASN A 151 0.65 18.24 -42.49
CA ASN A 151 1.24 19.49 -42.96
C ASN A 151 2.76 19.41 -42.89
#